data_AF-A0A921ZFP0-F1
#
_entry.id   AF-A0A921ZFP0-F1
#
_cell.length_a   1.000
_cell.length_b   1.000
_cell.length_c   1.000
_cell.angle_alpha   90.00
_cell.angle_beta   90.00
_cell.angle_gamma   90.00
#
_symmetry.space_group_name_H-M   'P 1'
#
loop_
_entity.id
_entity.type
_entity.pdbx_description
1 polymer ?
#
loop_
_entity_poly.entity_id
_entity_poly.type
_entity_poly.pdbx_seq_one_letter_code
_entity_poly.pdbx_strand_id
1 'polypeptide(L)'
;MLASPAMEMQAEETPLALQRLWNLTRARLAGTSTALGGEVALVETLPSAQELEVAPKPFPVPSDYESDGEEAFPDADVQEQPDIPCKSYWTGSGFEKEVLLDASTLGDVPAVYKVPQPAPHQMPVIGVYIDPRVRTGFRYKVRPMQAVDAPPLSVKPRYLFGGKALTLQSIGRGFARRLTFEPVGSKLNENDNYFWTDSRPEGFVFEIEAVSIGDKFTIYDANHEPQGILEVVQQQKNQIELDQKVHEDGSIDKKVKINTLCKVEWYENDGATKLMPVTGVAILKKGRGNAAVTRVINVAIGIKQLKKGYELKPGIQSSSRRITVNGGDIKDIPCQYCIVGLEKYELPAIGTYVDPRIIPGFHYRVRPAGSRRHLFEGRSLLLQSIGMGYGKRITFKPDTLNAPENYFWSDSHPEGIGMEPRAIQPGMKFTITGNGGLLGEASVFRADLPQVEEKTEYVEVPGKRGKAVEKYIHVDVTCHVKLATTGGGSADLEVHLMKVSGVAVVRKEPGQAEAKLMKVFNVGLDSQLNLLFAHSQTELTFHPLP
;
A
#
# COMPACT_ATOMS: atom_id res chain seq x y z
N MET A 1 -48.87 -32.05 41.12
CA MET A 1 -47.75 -31.42 41.86
C MET A 1 -46.45 -32.05 41.37
N LEU A 2 -45.34 -31.32 41.52
CA LEU A 2 -43.94 -31.76 41.31
C LEU A 2 -43.56 -32.19 39.89
N ALA A 3 -43.04 -31.21 39.14
CA ALA A 3 -42.07 -31.44 38.06
C ALA A 3 -40.70 -30.93 38.54
N SER A 4 -39.62 -31.61 38.14
CA SER A 4 -38.25 -31.35 38.59
C SER A 4 -37.68 -30.01 38.08
N PRO A 5 -36.72 -29.39 38.80
CA PRO A 5 -36.03 -28.20 38.31
C PRO A 5 -35.01 -28.55 37.23
N ALA A 6 -34.89 -27.68 36.22
CA ALA A 6 -33.87 -27.80 35.17
C ALA A 6 -32.50 -27.28 35.67
N MET A 7 -31.43 -27.92 35.23
CA MET A 7 -30.06 -27.46 35.48
C MET A 7 -29.75 -26.19 34.68
N GLU A 8 -29.24 -25.16 35.33
CA GLU A 8 -28.60 -24.02 34.66
C GLU A 8 -27.24 -24.43 34.10
N MET A 9 -27.03 -24.25 32.80
CA MET A 9 -25.70 -24.32 32.19
C MET A 9 -24.95 -23.02 32.50
N GLN A 10 -23.94 -23.10 33.38
CA GLN A 10 -22.98 -22.03 33.55
C GLN A 10 -22.14 -21.88 32.27
N ALA A 11 -22.09 -20.67 31.72
CA ALA A 11 -21.16 -20.35 30.65
C ALA A 11 -19.79 -20.02 31.25
N GLU A 12 -18.77 -20.84 30.95
CA GLU A 12 -17.38 -20.53 31.32
C GLU A 12 -16.87 -19.34 30.49
N GLU A 13 -16.75 -18.17 31.12
CA GLU A 13 -16.07 -17.02 30.52
C GLU A 13 -14.58 -17.32 30.31
N THR A 14 -14.14 -17.39 29.06
CA THR A 14 -12.73 -17.65 28.74
C THR A 14 -11.85 -16.49 29.20
N PRO A 15 -10.86 -16.68 30.09
CA PRO A 15 -10.06 -15.58 30.63
C PRO A 15 -9.32 -14.78 29.55
N LEU A 16 -9.31 -13.44 29.69
CA LEU A 16 -8.67 -12.49 28.76
C LEU A 16 -7.21 -12.82 28.40
N ALA A 17 -6.47 -13.47 29.31
CA ALA A 17 -5.10 -13.93 29.06
C ALA A 17 -5.02 -15.01 27.96
N LEU A 18 -5.97 -15.95 27.91
CA LEU A 18 -6.06 -16.96 26.85
C LEU A 18 -6.47 -16.33 25.51
N GLN A 19 -7.36 -15.33 25.55
CA GLN A 19 -7.74 -14.54 24.37
C GLN A 19 -6.53 -13.81 23.76
N ARG A 20 -5.67 -13.20 24.59
CA ARG A 20 -4.39 -12.59 24.16
C ARG A 20 -3.44 -13.62 23.53
N LEU A 21 -3.32 -14.81 24.13
CA LEU A 21 -2.47 -15.89 23.60
C LEU A 21 -2.96 -16.41 22.23
N TRP A 22 -4.27 -16.55 22.06
CA TRP A 22 -4.88 -16.96 20.79
C TRP A 22 -4.66 -15.93 19.68
N ASN A 23 -4.76 -14.63 20.01
CA ASN A 23 -4.53 -13.52 19.08
C ASN A 23 -3.07 -13.48 18.59
N LEU A 24 -2.09 -13.67 19.49
CA LEU A 24 -0.68 -13.80 19.12
C LEU A 24 -0.41 -14.99 18.20
N THR A 25 -1.09 -16.12 18.46
CA THR A 25 -0.91 -17.35 17.67
C THR A 25 -1.52 -17.21 16.26
N ARG A 26 -2.66 -16.51 16.11
CA ARG A 26 -3.23 -16.17 14.80
C ARG A 26 -2.42 -15.12 14.04
N ALA A 27 -1.81 -14.14 14.71
CA ALA A 27 -0.94 -13.16 14.05
C ALA A 27 0.30 -13.81 13.39
N ARG A 28 0.83 -14.89 13.99
CA ARG A 28 1.87 -15.72 13.35
C ARG A 28 1.37 -16.44 12.09
N LEU A 29 0.14 -17.00 12.12
CA LEU A 29 -0.45 -17.69 10.96
C LEU A 29 -0.87 -16.73 9.83
N ALA A 30 -1.18 -15.47 10.15
CA ALA A 30 -1.50 -14.43 9.18
C ALA A 30 -0.27 -13.76 8.53
N GLY A 31 0.96 -14.17 8.87
CA GLY A 31 2.20 -13.68 8.24
C GLY A 31 2.58 -12.23 8.58
N THR A 32 1.97 -11.60 9.58
CA THR A 32 2.14 -10.16 9.89
C THR A 32 3.17 -9.86 10.99
N SER A 33 3.92 -10.85 11.47
CA SER A 33 4.99 -10.64 12.47
C SER A 33 6.34 -10.41 11.80
N THR A 34 6.86 -9.18 11.88
CA THR A 34 8.31 -8.96 11.83
C THR A 34 8.97 -9.70 13.00
N ALA A 35 10.09 -10.40 12.75
CA ALA A 35 10.76 -11.17 13.79
C ALA A 35 11.40 -10.27 14.85
N LEU A 36 11.24 -10.63 16.13
CA LEU A 36 12.11 -10.14 17.21
C LEU A 36 13.38 -11.01 17.20
N GLY A 37 14.54 -10.38 17.10
CA GLY A 37 15.83 -11.04 17.23
C GLY A 37 16.78 -10.20 18.09
N GLY A 38 17.31 -10.83 19.15
CA GLY A 38 18.44 -10.33 19.94
C GLY A 38 18.11 -9.26 20.98
N GLU A 39 18.10 -9.67 22.26
CA GLU A 39 18.50 -8.76 23.33
C GLU A 39 19.97 -8.40 23.14
N VAL A 40 20.32 -7.11 23.25
CA VAL A 40 21.69 -6.66 23.53
C VAL A 40 21.61 -5.58 24.60
N ALA A 41 22.44 -5.70 25.63
CA ALA A 41 22.35 -4.90 26.85
C ALA A 41 22.73 -3.42 26.63
N LEU A 42 22.11 -2.56 27.42
CA LEU A 42 22.52 -1.17 27.61
C LEU A 42 23.92 -1.10 28.23
N VAL A 43 24.83 -0.34 27.61
CA VAL A 43 26.02 0.21 28.28
C VAL A 43 26.10 1.69 27.92
N GLU A 44 26.15 2.53 28.96
CA GLU A 44 26.21 3.99 28.85
C GLU A 44 27.60 4.46 28.40
N THR A 45 27.67 5.48 27.54
CA THR A 45 28.74 6.51 27.59
C THR A 45 28.41 7.69 26.66
N LEU A 46 28.04 8.83 27.24
CA LEU A 46 28.00 10.12 26.56
C LEU A 46 29.34 10.85 26.74
N PRO A 47 29.73 11.68 25.75
CA PRO A 47 30.41 12.94 26.05
C PRO A 47 29.70 14.18 25.48
N SER A 48 30.06 15.34 26.03
CA SER A 48 29.38 16.64 25.91
C SER A 48 29.74 17.44 24.66
N ALA A 49 28.89 18.43 24.34
CA ALA A 49 29.00 19.37 23.22
C ALA A 49 30.13 20.43 23.36
N GLN A 50 30.54 21.00 22.22
CA GLN A 50 30.78 22.45 22.10
C GLN A 50 30.74 22.98 20.64
N GLU A 51 30.21 24.19 20.54
CA GLU A 51 29.82 25.08 19.44
C GLU A 51 30.82 25.33 18.28
N LEU A 52 30.31 25.72 17.10
CA LEU A 52 30.35 27.13 16.65
C LEU A 52 29.45 27.44 15.43
N GLU A 53 28.70 28.54 15.51
CA GLU A 53 27.82 29.05 14.44
C GLU A 53 28.57 29.92 13.41
N VAL A 54 28.11 29.93 12.15
CA VAL A 54 28.20 31.12 11.27
C VAL A 54 26.91 31.22 10.43
N ALA A 55 26.22 32.36 10.53
CA ALA A 55 24.97 32.66 9.82
C ALA A 55 25.19 33.37 8.44
N PRO A 56 24.20 33.34 7.51
CA PRO A 56 24.40 33.68 6.10
C PRO A 56 24.03 35.13 5.70
N LYS A 57 24.25 35.49 4.41
CA LYS A 57 23.79 36.73 3.76
C LYS A 57 23.23 36.50 2.33
N PRO A 58 22.38 37.39 1.78
CA PRO A 58 21.17 36.91 1.08
C PRO A 58 20.76 37.61 -0.24
N PHE A 59 19.70 37.06 -0.89
CA PHE A 59 18.81 37.68 -1.91
C PHE A 59 19.39 37.96 -3.33
N PRO A 60 18.57 38.21 -4.39
CA PRO A 60 17.10 38.37 -4.42
C PRO A 60 16.33 37.51 -5.47
N VAL A 61 15.00 37.65 -5.43
CA VAL A 61 14.02 37.20 -6.45
C VAL A 61 13.38 38.45 -7.08
N PRO A 62 12.88 38.38 -8.33
CA PRO A 62 11.70 39.14 -8.73
C PRO A 62 10.55 38.25 -9.23
N SER A 63 9.32 38.69 -8.95
CA SER A 63 8.08 38.16 -9.51
C SER A 63 7.87 38.58 -10.98
N ASP A 64 6.88 38.02 -11.67
CA ASP A 64 5.70 38.78 -12.10
C ASP A 64 4.62 37.90 -12.80
N TYR A 65 3.55 38.57 -13.24
CA TYR A 65 2.16 38.12 -13.50
C TYR A 65 1.80 38.34 -15.00
N GLU A 66 0.76 37.79 -15.64
CA GLU A 66 -0.40 36.94 -15.28
C GLU A 66 -0.85 36.17 -16.57
N SER A 67 -1.98 35.43 -16.51
CA SER A 67 -2.97 35.27 -17.60
C SER A 67 -2.98 33.96 -18.44
N ASP A 68 -4.22 33.57 -18.78
CA ASP A 68 -4.65 32.31 -19.42
C ASP A 68 -4.38 32.20 -20.93
N GLY A 69 -4.42 30.96 -21.44
CA GLY A 69 -4.48 30.62 -22.87
C GLY A 69 -4.63 29.11 -23.09
N GLU A 70 -5.60 28.70 -23.91
CA GLU A 70 -5.91 27.29 -24.17
C GLU A 70 -4.97 26.59 -25.19
N GLU A 71 -5.19 25.28 -25.31
CA GLU A 71 -4.93 24.41 -26.47
C GLU A 71 -3.55 23.80 -26.77
N ALA A 72 -3.69 22.57 -27.29
CA ALA A 72 -2.83 21.84 -28.23
C ALA A 72 -1.39 21.44 -27.85
N PHE A 73 -1.16 20.12 -27.89
CA PHE A 73 0.17 19.51 -28.00
C PHE A 73 0.80 19.83 -29.36
N PRO A 74 2.13 20.05 -29.38
CA PRO A 74 2.94 19.52 -30.46
C PRO A 74 4.09 18.66 -29.93
N ASP A 75 4.32 17.52 -30.58
CA ASP A 75 5.60 16.82 -30.52
C ASP A 75 6.69 17.74 -31.09
N ALA A 76 7.78 17.92 -30.37
CA ALA A 76 8.93 18.71 -30.79
C ALA A 76 10.15 17.81 -31.00
N ASP A 77 10.37 17.42 -32.25
CA ASP A 77 11.61 16.79 -32.71
C ASP A 77 12.82 17.69 -32.41
N VAL A 78 13.88 17.10 -31.86
CA VAL A 78 15.18 17.79 -31.72
C VAL A 78 16.02 17.52 -32.95
N GLN A 79 16.42 18.59 -33.63
CA GLN A 79 17.23 18.55 -34.84
C GLN A 79 18.68 18.14 -34.53
N GLU A 80 19.22 17.20 -35.30
CA GLU A 80 20.66 17.13 -35.58
C GLU A 80 20.93 17.65 -37.00
N GLN A 81 21.97 18.46 -37.16
CA GLN A 81 22.38 19.06 -38.45
C GLN A 81 23.42 18.19 -39.18
N PRO A 82 23.63 18.40 -40.50
CA PRO A 82 23.79 17.28 -41.43
C PRO A 82 25.21 17.09 -41.98
N ASP A 83 25.49 15.86 -42.42
CA ASP A 83 26.63 15.57 -43.32
C ASP A 83 26.17 14.96 -44.67
N ILE A 84 26.44 15.75 -45.72
CA ILE A 84 26.69 15.47 -47.14
C ILE A 84 26.02 14.23 -47.81
N PRO A 85 25.18 14.44 -48.87
CA PRO A 85 24.48 13.34 -49.54
C PRO A 85 25.33 12.65 -50.63
N CYS A 86 25.58 11.34 -50.47
CA CYS A 86 26.02 10.48 -51.58
C CYS A 86 24.83 9.68 -52.15
N LYS A 87 24.41 10.00 -53.38
CA LYS A 87 23.36 9.24 -54.08
C LYS A 87 23.92 7.92 -54.61
N SER A 88 23.50 6.79 -54.04
CA SER A 88 23.53 5.51 -54.75
C SER A 88 22.10 5.09 -55.12
N TYR A 89 21.89 4.80 -56.40
CA TYR A 89 20.61 4.32 -56.90
C TYR A 89 20.47 2.82 -56.59
N TRP A 90 19.34 2.45 -55.96
CA TRP A 90 18.70 1.14 -55.93
C TRP A 90 19.54 -0.12 -56.26
N THR A 91 19.96 -0.87 -55.24
CA THR A 91 19.66 -2.32 -55.08
C THR A 91 20.18 -2.85 -53.74
N GLY A 92 19.55 -2.41 -52.64
CA GLY A 92 19.70 -3.03 -51.32
C GLY A 92 18.38 -3.67 -50.92
N SER A 93 18.22 -4.97 -51.15
CA SER A 93 17.13 -5.74 -50.53
C SER A 93 17.30 -5.70 -49.02
N GLY A 94 16.23 -5.42 -48.27
CA GLY A 94 16.28 -5.50 -46.81
C GLY A 94 16.50 -6.93 -46.30
N PHE A 95 16.42 -7.09 -44.98
CA PHE A 95 16.51 -8.36 -44.22
C PHE A 95 17.92 -8.87 -43.86
N GLU A 96 18.66 -8.10 -43.07
CA GLU A 96 19.32 -8.69 -41.90
C GLU A 96 18.32 -8.66 -40.73
N LYS A 97 17.44 -9.67 -40.63
CA LYS A 97 16.46 -9.82 -39.53
C LYS A 97 16.72 -11.03 -38.64
N GLU A 98 17.82 -11.73 -38.87
CA GLU A 98 18.10 -13.04 -38.29
C GLU A 98 19.44 -13.03 -37.54
N VAL A 99 19.53 -13.85 -36.49
CA VAL A 99 20.75 -14.06 -35.72
C VAL A 99 21.02 -15.56 -35.62
N LEU A 100 22.29 -15.94 -35.78
CA LEU A 100 22.76 -17.30 -35.51
C LEU A 100 23.14 -17.42 -34.03
N LEU A 101 22.51 -18.36 -33.34
CA LEU A 101 22.77 -18.69 -31.94
C LEU A 101 23.47 -20.05 -31.89
N ASP A 102 24.75 -20.06 -31.53
CA ASP A 102 25.57 -21.27 -31.43
C ASP A 102 25.79 -21.65 -29.96
N ALA A 103 25.24 -22.81 -29.56
CA ALA A 103 25.38 -23.34 -28.21
C ALA A 103 26.80 -23.82 -27.87
N SER A 104 27.67 -24.04 -28.87
CA SER A 104 29.09 -24.36 -28.65
C SER A 104 29.81 -23.23 -27.92
N THR A 105 29.44 -21.97 -28.20
CA THR A 105 29.99 -20.76 -27.54
C THR A 105 29.65 -20.69 -26.05
N LEU A 106 28.64 -21.44 -25.61
CA LEU A 106 28.22 -21.55 -24.21
C LEU A 106 28.90 -22.70 -23.47
N GLY A 107 29.71 -23.51 -24.17
CA GLY A 107 30.27 -24.76 -23.65
C GLY A 107 29.25 -25.90 -23.50
N ASP A 108 28.10 -25.82 -24.17
CA ASP A 108 27.10 -26.89 -24.24
C ASP A 108 27.23 -27.66 -25.57
N VAL A 109 26.30 -28.58 -25.85
CA VAL A 109 26.28 -29.38 -27.09
C VAL A 109 26.36 -28.47 -28.32
N PRO A 110 27.25 -28.72 -29.30
CA PRO A 110 27.37 -27.88 -30.49
C PRO A 110 26.12 -28.01 -31.37
N ALA A 111 25.28 -26.97 -31.33
CA ALA A 111 24.08 -26.84 -32.13
C ALA A 111 23.87 -25.36 -32.48
N VAL A 112 23.58 -25.09 -33.75
CA VAL A 112 23.39 -23.74 -34.28
C VAL A 112 21.93 -23.54 -34.66
N TYR A 113 21.34 -22.46 -34.16
CA TYR A 113 19.94 -22.10 -34.40
C TYR A 113 19.85 -20.76 -35.13
N LYS A 114 18.99 -20.68 -36.15
CA LYS A 114 18.69 -19.44 -36.88
C LYS A 114 17.35 -18.89 -36.36
N VAL A 115 17.37 -17.71 -35.75
CA VAL A 115 16.17 -17.11 -35.12
C VAL A 115 16.03 -15.64 -35.52
N PRO A 116 14.82 -15.04 -35.41
CA PRO A 116 14.68 -13.59 -35.56
C PRO A 116 15.51 -12.83 -34.52
N GLN A 117 16.03 -11.66 -34.88
CA GLN A 117 16.82 -10.82 -33.98
C GLN A 117 15.99 -10.44 -32.73
N PRO A 118 16.40 -10.86 -31.51
CA PRO A 118 15.70 -10.49 -30.28
C PRO A 118 15.87 -9.00 -29.96
N ALA A 119 14.85 -8.38 -29.38
CA ALA A 119 14.97 -7.00 -28.90
C ALA A 119 15.94 -6.92 -27.70
N PRO A 120 16.53 -5.74 -27.36
CA PRO A 120 17.55 -5.64 -26.30
C PRO A 120 17.11 -6.11 -24.90
N HIS A 121 15.81 -6.09 -24.60
CA HIS A 121 15.21 -6.58 -23.35
C HIS A 121 14.88 -8.08 -23.36
N GLN A 122 15.07 -8.75 -24.50
CA GLN A 122 14.75 -10.17 -24.69
C GLN A 122 16.02 -11.02 -24.64
N MET A 123 15.84 -12.23 -24.11
CA MET A 123 16.86 -13.27 -23.98
C MET A 123 16.38 -14.52 -24.72
N PRO A 124 16.99 -14.91 -25.85
CA PRO A 124 16.56 -16.06 -26.64
C PRO A 124 16.91 -17.40 -25.98
N VAL A 125 16.02 -18.37 -26.18
CA VAL A 125 16.08 -19.71 -25.59
C VAL A 125 15.49 -20.71 -26.59
N ILE A 126 16.32 -21.66 -27.08
CA ILE A 126 15.93 -22.63 -28.11
C ILE A 126 16.80 -23.90 -28.03
N GLY A 127 16.18 -25.08 -27.99
CA GLY A 127 16.90 -26.36 -27.89
C GLY A 127 17.93 -26.39 -26.74
N VAL A 128 19.22 -26.57 -27.05
CA VAL A 128 20.31 -26.48 -26.05
C VAL A 128 20.83 -25.06 -25.81
N TYR A 129 20.52 -24.09 -26.67
CA TYR A 129 20.93 -22.70 -26.49
C TYR A 129 20.05 -22.00 -25.45
N ILE A 130 20.67 -21.57 -24.34
CA ILE A 130 20.06 -20.74 -23.30
C ILE A 130 20.90 -19.46 -23.18
N ASP A 131 20.33 -18.29 -23.42
CA ASP A 131 21.05 -17.01 -23.21
C ASP A 131 21.67 -16.96 -21.78
N PRO A 132 22.97 -16.63 -21.62
CA PRO A 132 23.66 -16.61 -20.33
C PRO A 132 23.06 -15.73 -19.22
N ARG A 133 22.16 -14.80 -19.59
CA ARG A 133 21.38 -13.95 -18.69
C ARG A 133 20.14 -14.67 -18.12
N VAL A 134 19.67 -15.75 -18.74
CA VAL A 134 18.59 -16.58 -18.19
C VAL A 134 19.15 -17.47 -17.06
N ARG A 135 18.78 -17.16 -15.82
CA ARG A 135 19.27 -17.83 -14.62
C ARG A 135 18.11 -18.22 -13.71
N THR A 136 18.23 -19.36 -13.04
CA THR A 136 17.23 -19.79 -12.05
C THR A 136 17.15 -18.82 -10.88
N GLY A 137 16.00 -18.76 -10.20
CA GLY A 137 15.71 -17.85 -9.09
C GLY A 137 15.24 -16.45 -9.51
N PHE A 138 15.31 -16.09 -10.79
CA PHE A 138 14.82 -14.81 -11.30
C PHE A 138 13.44 -14.95 -11.98
N ARG A 139 12.65 -13.88 -11.96
CA ARG A 139 11.32 -13.82 -12.60
C ARG A 139 11.42 -13.42 -14.05
N TYR A 140 10.70 -14.12 -14.92
CA TYR A 140 10.65 -13.84 -16.35
C TYR A 140 9.22 -13.94 -16.90
N LYS A 141 8.85 -13.02 -17.80
CA LYS A 141 7.79 -13.26 -18.77
C LYS A 141 8.36 -14.07 -19.92
N VAL A 142 7.59 -15.03 -20.41
CA VAL A 142 8.02 -15.91 -21.51
C VAL A 142 6.99 -15.85 -22.62
N ARG A 143 7.46 -15.73 -23.86
CA ARG A 143 6.63 -15.91 -25.06
C ARG A 143 7.39 -16.73 -26.11
N PRO A 144 6.68 -17.47 -26.97
CA PRO A 144 7.28 -17.97 -28.21
C PRO A 144 7.92 -16.84 -29.03
N MET A 145 8.95 -17.17 -29.80
CA MET A 145 9.36 -16.33 -30.92
C MET A 145 8.29 -16.38 -32.03
N GLN A 146 8.35 -15.42 -32.94
CA GLN A 146 7.58 -15.49 -34.19
C GLN A 146 8.45 -16.21 -35.24
N ALA A 147 7.83 -16.90 -36.20
CA ALA A 147 8.56 -17.41 -37.35
C ALA A 147 9.14 -16.23 -38.15
N VAL A 148 10.30 -16.42 -38.78
CA VAL A 148 10.99 -15.36 -39.56
C VAL A 148 10.10 -14.81 -40.67
N ASP A 149 9.30 -15.68 -41.29
CA ASP A 149 8.38 -15.36 -42.40
C ASP A 149 6.97 -14.94 -41.94
N ALA A 150 6.73 -14.82 -40.62
CA ALA A 150 5.41 -14.44 -40.13
C ALA A 150 5.09 -12.98 -40.49
N PRO A 151 3.90 -12.67 -41.04
CA PRO A 151 3.48 -11.28 -41.22
C PRO A 151 3.39 -10.59 -39.86
N PRO A 152 3.75 -9.29 -39.76
CA PRO A 152 3.70 -8.55 -38.51
C PRO A 152 2.27 -8.54 -37.96
N LEU A 153 2.05 -9.31 -36.89
CA LEU A 153 0.75 -9.47 -36.27
C LEU A 153 0.26 -8.12 -35.72
N SER A 154 -0.94 -7.70 -36.14
CA SER A 154 -1.72 -6.65 -35.45
C SER A 154 -2.21 -7.09 -34.06
N VAL A 155 -1.97 -8.35 -33.70
CA VAL A 155 -2.39 -9.00 -32.45
C VAL A 155 -1.25 -8.93 -31.43
N LYS A 156 -1.58 -8.53 -30.20
CA LYS A 156 -0.64 -8.47 -29.06
C LYS A 156 0.11 -9.81 -28.89
N PRO A 157 1.42 -9.79 -28.55
CA PRO A 157 2.21 -11.01 -28.39
C PRO A 157 1.63 -11.93 -27.30
N ARG A 158 1.45 -13.20 -27.63
CA ARG A 158 0.86 -14.21 -26.74
C ARG A 158 1.94 -14.79 -25.80
N TYR A 159 1.97 -14.29 -24.57
CA TYR A 159 2.80 -14.83 -23.50
C TYR A 159 2.25 -16.15 -22.95
N LEU A 160 3.16 -16.98 -22.42
CA LEU A 160 2.84 -18.15 -21.60
C LEU A 160 2.32 -17.70 -20.21
N PHE A 161 1.81 -18.64 -19.42
CA PHE A 161 1.40 -18.44 -18.02
C PHE A 161 0.43 -17.26 -17.79
N GLY A 162 -0.42 -16.97 -18.79
CA GLY A 162 -1.36 -15.83 -18.75
C GLY A 162 -0.68 -14.46 -18.77
N GLY A 163 0.57 -14.36 -19.21
CA GLY A 163 1.33 -13.10 -19.22
C GLY A 163 1.96 -12.71 -17.88
N LYS A 164 1.86 -13.56 -16.86
CA LYS A 164 2.53 -13.36 -15.57
C LYS A 164 4.03 -13.63 -15.71
N ALA A 165 4.84 -12.82 -15.03
CA ALA A 165 6.25 -13.15 -14.83
C ALA A 165 6.36 -14.19 -13.72
N LEU A 166 6.97 -15.34 -14.00
CA LEU A 166 7.17 -16.41 -13.02
C LEU A 166 8.64 -16.61 -12.72
N THR A 167 8.97 -17.00 -11.49
CA THR A 167 10.32 -17.39 -11.10
C THR A 167 10.73 -18.69 -11.79
N LEU A 168 11.82 -18.66 -12.56
CA LEU A 168 12.41 -19.86 -13.16
C LEU A 168 13.10 -20.70 -12.07
N GLN A 169 12.57 -21.87 -11.73
CA GLN A 169 13.11 -22.71 -10.66
C GLN A 169 14.28 -23.59 -11.15
N SER A 170 14.12 -24.24 -12.30
CA SER A 170 15.14 -25.17 -12.81
C SER A 170 15.25 -25.19 -14.33
N ILE A 171 16.47 -25.42 -14.82
CA ILE A 171 16.80 -25.72 -16.21
C ILE A 171 17.24 -27.19 -16.25
N GLY A 172 16.54 -28.01 -17.04
CA GLY A 172 16.84 -29.44 -17.20
C GLY A 172 18.15 -29.71 -17.93
N ARG A 173 18.51 -30.99 -18.06
CA ARG A 173 19.64 -31.48 -18.87
C ARG A 173 19.11 -32.23 -20.11
N GLY A 174 19.95 -32.36 -21.13
CA GLY A 174 19.64 -33.08 -22.38
C GLY A 174 19.63 -32.17 -23.62
N PHE A 175 19.27 -32.73 -24.77
CA PHE A 175 19.15 -31.99 -26.05
C PHE A 175 17.92 -31.07 -26.09
N ALA A 176 16.87 -31.46 -25.36
CA ALA A 176 15.73 -30.62 -25.02
C ALA A 176 15.86 -30.21 -23.55
N ARG A 177 15.75 -28.91 -23.24
CA ARG A 177 15.87 -28.40 -21.86
C ARG A 177 14.48 -28.17 -21.29
N ARG A 178 14.08 -28.92 -20.25
CA ARG A 178 12.85 -28.65 -19.49
C ARG A 178 13.06 -27.40 -18.64
N LEU A 179 12.33 -26.33 -18.93
CA LEU A 179 12.30 -25.11 -18.12
C LEU A 179 11.09 -25.18 -17.20
N THR A 180 11.31 -25.15 -15.89
CA THR A 180 10.25 -25.27 -14.88
C THR A 180 10.21 -24.01 -14.03
N PHE A 181 9.02 -23.44 -13.89
CA PHE A 181 8.75 -22.21 -13.17
C PHE A 181 7.99 -22.50 -11.88
N GLU A 182 7.81 -21.49 -11.03
CA GLU A 182 7.12 -21.65 -9.76
C GLU A 182 5.65 -22.12 -9.91
N PRO A 183 5.17 -23.02 -9.05
CA PRO A 183 3.78 -23.47 -9.07
C PRO A 183 2.88 -22.35 -8.55
N VAL A 184 2.09 -21.75 -9.43
CA VAL A 184 1.11 -20.71 -9.07
C VAL A 184 -0.26 -21.34 -8.95
N GLY A 185 -0.74 -21.51 -7.71
CA GLY A 185 -2.05 -22.11 -7.43
C GLY A 185 -2.08 -23.64 -7.36
N SER A 186 -0.93 -24.30 -7.43
CA SER A 186 -0.81 -25.76 -7.27
C SER A 186 0.35 -26.14 -6.34
N LYS A 187 0.47 -27.44 -6.03
CA LYS A 187 1.63 -27.99 -5.30
C LYS A 187 2.77 -28.30 -6.27
N LEU A 188 3.99 -28.45 -5.76
CA LEU A 188 5.19 -28.76 -6.57
C LEU A 188 5.02 -30.00 -7.48
N ASN A 189 4.27 -31.01 -7.02
CA ASN A 189 4.02 -32.25 -7.76
C ASN A 189 2.90 -32.13 -8.82
N GLU A 190 2.15 -31.03 -8.79
CA GLU A 190 1.02 -30.69 -9.67
C GLU A 190 1.36 -29.42 -10.47
N ASN A 191 2.63 -29.24 -10.80
CA ASN A 191 3.14 -28.02 -11.42
C ASN A 191 3.21 -28.13 -12.94
N ASP A 192 2.17 -27.61 -13.60
CA ASP A 192 2.10 -27.52 -15.07
C ASP A 192 2.86 -26.32 -15.65
N ASN A 193 3.50 -25.48 -14.82
CA ASN A 193 4.27 -24.32 -15.28
C ASN A 193 5.66 -24.73 -15.80
N TYR A 194 5.71 -25.60 -16.82
CA TYR A 194 6.94 -25.98 -17.51
C TYR A 194 6.73 -26.13 -19.02
N PHE A 195 7.83 -26.07 -19.76
CA PHE A 195 7.88 -26.44 -21.18
C PHE A 195 9.28 -26.94 -21.55
N TRP A 196 9.42 -27.48 -22.76
CA TRP A 196 10.69 -27.90 -23.32
C TRP A 196 11.15 -26.89 -24.38
N THR A 197 12.43 -26.54 -24.41
CA THR A 197 13.00 -25.51 -25.30
C THR A 197 12.95 -25.82 -26.79
N ASP A 198 12.64 -27.05 -27.17
CA ASP A 198 12.45 -27.55 -28.53
C ASP A 198 10.96 -27.76 -28.89
N SER A 199 10.03 -27.58 -27.94
CA SER A 199 8.58 -27.71 -28.16
C SER A 199 8.00 -26.72 -29.18
N ARG A 200 8.84 -25.77 -29.64
CA ARG A 200 8.61 -24.91 -30.80
C ARG A 200 9.90 -24.75 -31.61
N PRO A 201 9.86 -24.88 -32.95
CA PRO A 201 11.05 -24.75 -33.79
C PRO A 201 11.60 -23.32 -33.82
N GLU A 202 10.78 -22.30 -33.53
CA GLU A 202 11.23 -20.91 -33.42
C GLU A 202 11.84 -20.58 -32.04
N GLY A 203 11.64 -21.45 -31.04
CA GLY A 203 12.06 -21.21 -29.66
C GLY A 203 11.24 -20.15 -28.93
N PHE A 204 11.84 -19.60 -27.87
CA PHE A 204 11.20 -18.71 -26.90
C PHE A 204 12.10 -17.51 -26.60
N VAL A 205 11.49 -16.38 -26.22
CA VAL A 205 12.21 -15.27 -25.57
C VAL A 205 11.72 -15.04 -24.16
N PHE A 206 12.68 -14.71 -23.31
CA PHE A 206 12.51 -14.38 -21.90
C PHE A 206 12.67 -12.87 -21.73
N GLU A 207 11.83 -12.26 -20.92
CA GLU A 207 11.90 -10.84 -20.55
C GLU A 207 11.93 -10.75 -19.02
N ILE A 208 12.96 -10.13 -18.45
CA ILE A 208 13.16 -10.09 -16.99
C ILE A 208 12.11 -9.19 -16.32
N GLU A 209 11.59 -9.62 -15.16
CA GLU A 209 10.73 -8.78 -14.31
C GLU A 209 11.35 -8.62 -12.92
N ALA A 210 12.10 -7.53 -12.75
CA ALA A 210 12.63 -7.17 -11.45
C ALA A 210 11.56 -6.61 -10.53
N VAL A 211 10.79 -5.65 -11.04
CA VAL A 211 9.73 -4.96 -10.32
C VAL A 211 8.36 -5.25 -10.95
N SER A 212 7.40 -5.66 -10.14
CA SER A 212 6.04 -6.04 -10.53
C SER A 212 5.01 -4.99 -10.10
N ILE A 213 3.80 -5.08 -10.67
CA ILE A 213 2.65 -4.29 -10.22
C ILE A 213 2.29 -4.72 -8.78
N GLY A 214 2.06 -3.74 -7.91
CA GLY A 214 1.81 -3.95 -6.48
C GLY A 214 3.07 -3.95 -5.61
N ASP A 215 4.27 -3.97 -6.17
CA ASP A 215 5.52 -3.83 -5.40
C ASP A 215 5.56 -2.45 -4.73
N LYS A 216 5.98 -2.41 -3.46
CA LYS A 216 5.98 -1.20 -2.62
C LYS A 216 7.37 -0.88 -2.10
N PHE A 217 7.71 0.40 -2.11
CA PHE A 217 9.04 0.89 -1.73
C PHE A 217 8.95 2.15 -0.87
N THR A 218 9.96 2.34 -0.04
CA THR A 218 10.22 3.59 0.67
C THR A 218 11.30 4.37 -0.09
N ILE A 219 11.06 5.66 -0.26
CA ILE A 219 11.89 6.61 -1.00
C ILE A 219 12.89 7.23 -0.03
N TYR A 220 14.18 7.17 -0.35
CA TYR A 220 15.26 7.78 0.41
C TYR A 220 15.99 8.82 -0.43
N ASP A 221 16.41 9.92 0.19
CA ASP A 221 17.27 10.92 -0.43
C ASP A 221 18.77 10.53 -0.38
N ALA A 222 19.63 11.47 -0.79
CA ALA A 222 21.09 11.32 -0.74
C ALA A 222 21.68 11.27 0.68
N ASN A 223 20.95 11.69 1.70
CA ASN A 223 21.34 11.59 3.11
C ASN A 223 20.89 10.24 3.73
N HIS A 224 20.24 9.37 2.94
CA HIS A 224 19.56 8.17 3.37
C HIS A 224 18.39 8.42 4.34
N GLU A 225 17.80 9.61 4.31
CA GLU A 225 16.58 9.94 5.05
C GLU A 225 15.32 9.55 4.25
N PRO A 226 14.30 8.94 4.88
CA PRO A 226 13.08 8.52 4.20
C PRO A 226 12.15 9.71 3.91
N GLN A 227 11.85 9.93 2.63
CA GLN A 227 11.12 11.10 2.11
C GLN A 227 9.67 10.80 1.70
N GLY A 228 9.32 9.53 1.56
CA GLY A 228 8.00 9.11 1.10
C GLY A 228 7.92 7.62 0.80
N ILE A 229 6.80 7.20 0.23
CA ILE A 229 6.54 5.83 -0.19
C ILE A 229 5.99 5.80 -1.61
N LEU A 230 6.16 4.66 -2.29
CA LEU A 230 5.51 4.42 -3.58
C LEU A 230 5.01 2.99 -3.75
N GLU A 231 3.98 2.84 -4.59
CA GLU A 231 3.41 1.59 -5.04
C GLU A 231 3.42 1.56 -6.57
N VAL A 232 3.95 0.49 -7.16
CA VAL A 232 4.04 0.32 -8.62
C VAL A 232 2.66 -0.04 -9.18
N VAL A 233 2.15 0.78 -10.09
CA VAL A 233 0.82 0.58 -10.71
C VAL A 233 0.93 -0.06 -12.10
N GLN A 234 1.94 0.33 -12.88
CA GLN A 234 2.07 -0.10 -14.27
C GLN A 234 3.53 -0.06 -14.73
N GLN A 235 3.92 -1.01 -15.58
CA GLN A 235 5.19 -0.95 -16.31
C GLN A 235 5.00 -0.10 -17.57
N GLN A 236 5.81 0.94 -17.76
CA GLN A 236 5.73 1.85 -18.92
C GLN A 236 6.62 1.41 -20.07
N LYS A 237 7.76 0.77 -19.78
CA LYS A 237 8.63 0.12 -20.77
C LYS A 237 9.11 -1.23 -20.25
N ASN A 238 9.47 -2.12 -21.17
CA ASN A 238 10.06 -3.41 -20.82
C ASN A 238 11.38 -3.21 -20.04
N GLN A 239 11.62 -4.06 -19.05
CA GLN A 239 12.78 -3.96 -18.17
C GLN A 239 14.01 -4.55 -18.87
N ILE A 240 15.16 -3.90 -18.72
CA ILE A 240 16.39 -4.25 -19.45
C ILE A 240 17.47 -4.65 -18.45
N GLU A 241 18.00 -5.86 -18.56
CA GLU A 241 19.21 -6.26 -17.83
C GLU A 241 20.43 -5.50 -18.37
N LEU A 242 21.09 -4.77 -17.49
CA LEU A 242 22.28 -3.96 -17.80
C LEU A 242 23.58 -4.69 -17.47
N ASP A 243 23.56 -5.53 -16.43
CA ASP A 243 24.75 -6.15 -15.85
C ASP A 243 24.35 -7.38 -15.00
N GLN A 244 25.23 -8.38 -14.97
CA GLN A 244 25.11 -9.60 -14.17
C GLN A 244 26.48 -9.99 -13.62
N LYS A 245 26.61 -10.02 -12.30
CA LYS A 245 27.80 -10.54 -11.60
C LYS A 245 27.44 -11.85 -10.89
N VAL A 246 28.18 -12.90 -11.20
CA VAL A 246 28.15 -14.18 -10.46
C VAL A 246 29.37 -14.20 -9.54
N HIS A 247 29.16 -14.50 -8.26
CA HIS A 247 30.23 -14.58 -7.26
C HIS A 247 30.63 -16.04 -7.00
N GLU A 248 31.78 -16.23 -6.36
CA GLU A 248 32.37 -17.57 -6.08
C GLU A 248 31.48 -18.46 -5.19
N ASP A 249 30.66 -17.86 -4.31
CA ASP A 249 29.68 -18.55 -3.48
C ASP A 249 28.42 -19.01 -4.26
N GLY A 250 28.38 -18.75 -5.58
CA GLY A 250 27.24 -19.04 -6.46
C GLY A 250 26.12 -18.01 -6.36
N SER A 251 26.27 -16.94 -5.58
CA SER A 251 25.30 -15.84 -5.55
C SER A 251 25.36 -15.02 -6.84
N ILE A 252 24.23 -14.43 -7.22
CA ILE A 252 24.09 -13.68 -8.47
C ILE A 252 23.47 -12.31 -8.17
N ASP A 253 24.19 -11.25 -8.53
CA ASP A 253 23.69 -9.89 -8.54
C ASP A 253 23.33 -9.50 -10.00
N LYS A 254 22.14 -8.96 -10.23
CA LYS A 254 21.73 -8.36 -11.51
C LYS A 254 21.37 -6.89 -11.34
N LYS A 255 21.72 -6.06 -12.32
CA LYS A 255 21.24 -4.68 -12.45
C LYS A 255 20.23 -4.60 -13.58
N VAL A 256 19.01 -4.16 -13.28
CA VAL A 256 17.90 -4.10 -14.24
C VAL A 256 17.35 -2.67 -14.31
N LYS A 257 17.36 -2.08 -15.50
CA LYS A 257 16.76 -0.76 -15.76
C LYS A 257 15.24 -0.91 -15.73
N ILE A 258 14.58 -0.08 -14.92
CA ILE A 258 13.12 -0.05 -14.78
C ILE A 258 12.55 1.29 -15.26
N ASN A 259 11.32 1.24 -15.76
CA ASN A 259 10.50 2.40 -16.09
C ASN A 259 9.02 2.07 -15.79
N THR A 260 8.48 2.67 -14.73
CA THR A 260 7.22 2.27 -14.10
C THR A 260 6.41 3.48 -13.65
N LEU A 261 5.10 3.47 -13.90
CA LEU A 261 4.17 4.42 -13.31
C LEU A 261 3.83 3.97 -11.88
N CYS A 262 3.99 4.87 -10.91
CA CYS A 262 3.79 4.58 -9.50
C CYS A 262 2.82 5.58 -8.85
N LYS A 263 2.05 5.14 -7.86
CA LYS A 263 1.45 6.03 -6.85
C LYS A 263 2.57 6.44 -5.90
N VAL A 264 2.84 7.73 -5.79
CA VAL A 264 3.87 8.30 -4.91
C VAL A 264 3.19 9.14 -3.84
N GLU A 265 3.50 8.88 -2.57
CA GLU A 265 3.09 9.69 -1.42
C GLU A 265 4.34 10.27 -0.75
N TRP A 266 4.51 11.60 -0.83
CA TRP A 266 5.59 12.32 -0.15
C TRP A 266 5.17 12.67 1.27
N TYR A 267 6.08 12.57 2.23
CA TYR A 267 5.78 12.87 3.62
C TYR A 267 5.50 14.36 3.87
N GLU A 268 6.27 15.26 3.25
CA GLU A 268 6.19 16.71 3.49
C GLU A 268 4.99 17.42 2.80
N ASN A 269 4.23 16.76 1.93
CA ASN A 269 3.17 17.39 1.13
C ASN A 269 1.81 16.70 1.36
N ASP A 270 1.26 16.88 2.57
CA ASP A 270 -0.04 16.38 3.07
C ASP A 270 -0.31 14.87 2.91
N GLY A 271 0.68 14.08 2.48
CA GLY A 271 0.46 12.70 2.04
C GLY A 271 -0.43 12.61 0.80
N ALA A 272 -0.44 13.63 -0.06
CA ALA A 272 -1.18 13.61 -1.31
C ALA A 272 -0.60 12.57 -2.27
N THR A 273 -1.35 11.50 -2.55
CA THR A 273 -0.92 10.43 -3.45
C THR A 273 -1.00 10.89 -4.90
N LYS A 274 0.14 11.00 -5.60
CA LYS A 274 0.22 11.44 -7.00
C LYS A 274 0.70 10.30 -7.90
N LEU A 275 0.11 10.14 -9.09
CA LEU A 275 0.62 9.23 -10.10
C LEU A 275 1.82 9.88 -10.80
N MET A 276 2.99 9.25 -10.70
CA MET A 276 4.24 9.77 -11.25
C MET A 276 5.03 8.64 -11.94
N PRO A 277 5.64 8.88 -13.11
CA PRO A 277 6.59 7.92 -13.67
C PRO A 277 7.87 7.92 -12.85
N VAL A 278 8.45 6.74 -12.74
CA VAL A 278 9.64 6.45 -11.95
C VAL A 278 10.59 5.63 -12.82
N THR A 279 11.83 6.08 -12.91
CA THR A 279 12.92 5.38 -13.60
C THR A 279 14.08 5.14 -12.64
N GLY A 280 14.84 4.07 -12.85
CA GLY A 280 15.97 3.73 -12.00
C GLY A 280 16.62 2.40 -12.40
N VAL A 281 17.58 1.95 -11.59
CA VAL A 281 18.25 0.65 -11.76
C VAL A 281 17.98 -0.21 -10.52
N ALA A 282 17.15 -1.23 -10.67
CA ALA A 282 16.88 -2.23 -9.65
C ALA A 282 18.08 -3.17 -9.50
N ILE A 283 18.54 -3.38 -8.28
CA ILE A 283 19.60 -4.32 -7.92
C ILE A 283 18.94 -5.55 -7.31
N LEU A 284 18.99 -6.67 -8.03
CA LEU A 284 18.50 -7.96 -7.55
C LEU A 284 19.67 -8.77 -7.02
N LYS A 285 19.48 -9.39 -5.86
CA LYS A 285 20.43 -10.35 -5.31
C LYS A 285 19.77 -11.71 -5.15
N LYS A 286 20.45 -12.74 -5.63
CA LYS A 286 20.06 -14.16 -5.48
C LYS A 286 21.12 -14.89 -4.68
N GLY A 287 20.72 -15.47 -3.55
CA GLY A 287 21.52 -16.44 -2.79
C GLY A 287 21.11 -17.88 -3.14
N ARG A 288 20.90 -18.70 -2.11
CA ARG A 288 20.41 -20.09 -2.25
C ARG A 288 18.93 -20.21 -2.68
N GLY A 289 18.16 -19.13 -2.59
CA GLY A 289 16.73 -19.09 -2.93
C GLY A 289 16.42 -18.25 -4.19
N ASN A 290 15.21 -17.71 -4.23
CA ASN A 290 14.80 -16.76 -5.26
C ASN A 290 15.56 -15.43 -5.12
N ALA A 291 15.66 -14.69 -6.24
CA ALA A 291 16.20 -13.36 -6.29
C ALA A 291 15.20 -12.35 -5.70
N ALA A 292 15.69 -11.43 -4.87
CA ALA A 292 14.90 -10.30 -4.37
C ALA A 292 15.54 -8.99 -4.84
N VAL A 293 14.71 -7.98 -5.12
CA VAL A 293 15.18 -6.60 -5.25
C VAL A 293 15.69 -6.16 -3.88
N THR A 294 16.96 -5.80 -3.78
CA THR A 294 17.56 -5.28 -2.53
C THR A 294 17.33 -3.77 -2.41
N ARG A 295 17.44 -3.07 -3.54
CA ARG A 295 17.19 -1.62 -3.69
C ARG A 295 17.06 -1.26 -5.16
N VAL A 296 16.52 -0.07 -5.43
CA VAL A 296 16.62 0.61 -6.74
C VAL A 296 17.46 1.87 -6.54
N ILE A 297 18.47 2.08 -7.38
CA ILE A 297 19.38 3.23 -7.31
C ILE A 297 19.23 4.15 -8.52
N ASN A 298 19.82 5.34 -8.43
CA ASN A 298 19.76 6.40 -9.45
C ASN A 298 18.32 6.74 -9.84
N VAL A 299 17.43 6.80 -8.84
CA VAL A 299 16.01 6.92 -9.09
C VAL A 299 15.63 8.36 -9.41
N ALA A 300 14.81 8.50 -10.45
CA ALA A 300 14.24 9.77 -10.88
C ALA A 300 12.71 9.65 -10.94
N ILE A 301 12.01 10.58 -10.27
CA ILE A 301 10.57 10.58 -10.05
C ILE A 301 9.96 11.84 -10.70
N GLY A 302 8.95 11.65 -11.54
CA GLY A 302 8.22 12.73 -12.21
C GLY A 302 8.70 13.05 -13.64
N ILE A 303 8.10 14.09 -14.24
CA ILE A 303 8.48 14.64 -15.55
C ILE A 303 8.79 16.14 -15.42
N LYS A 304 7.76 16.95 -15.10
CA LYS A 304 7.88 18.42 -14.98
C LYS A 304 8.77 18.86 -13.80
N GLN A 305 8.67 18.18 -12.67
CA GLN A 305 9.55 18.36 -11.50
C GLN A 305 10.34 17.08 -11.29
N LEU A 306 11.34 16.85 -12.15
CA LEU A 306 12.14 15.62 -12.18
C LEU A 306 13.07 15.54 -10.95
N LYS A 307 12.56 14.96 -9.88
CA LYS A 307 13.28 14.70 -8.63
C LYS A 307 14.26 13.53 -8.84
N LYS A 308 15.56 13.81 -8.96
CA LYS A 308 16.65 12.82 -9.17
C LYS A 308 17.43 12.53 -7.88
N GLY A 309 18.18 11.43 -7.89
CA GLY A 309 19.16 11.10 -6.84
C GLY A 309 18.62 10.24 -5.70
N TYR A 310 17.43 9.66 -5.87
CA TYR A 310 16.79 8.87 -4.82
C TYR A 310 17.24 7.40 -4.84
N GLU A 311 17.16 6.77 -3.68
CA GLU A 311 17.25 5.32 -3.50
C GLU A 311 15.87 4.79 -3.08
N LEU A 312 15.44 3.65 -3.63
CA LEU A 312 14.23 2.96 -3.19
C LEU A 312 14.64 1.68 -2.46
N LYS A 313 14.11 1.45 -1.25
CA LYS A 313 14.27 0.17 -0.54
C LYS A 313 12.89 -0.51 -0.43
N PRO A 314 12.78 -1.85 -0.61
CA PRO A 314 11.50 -2.55 -0.53
C PRO A 314 10.81 -2.36 0.83
N GLY A 315 9.48 -2.29 0.82
CA GLY A 315 8.67 -2.09 2.03
C GLY A 315 8.23 -0.64 2.25
N ILE A 316 7.44 -0.42 3.30
CA ILE A 316 6.81 0.86 3.64
C ILE A 316 7.26 1.31 5.03
N GLN A 317 7.80 2.52 5.17
CA GLN A 317 8.23 3.11 6.45
C GLN A 317 7.34 4.27 6.89
N SER A 318 6.02 4.04 7.02
CA SER A 318 5.03 5.08 7.41
C SER A 318 5.40 5.85 8.68
N SER A 319 6.12 5.22 9.62
CA SER A 319 6.60 5.81 10.87
C SER A 319 7.58 6.98 10.70
N SER A 320 8.02 7.28 9.48
CA SER A 320 8.88 8.44 9.18
C SER A 320 8.14 9.62 8.54
N ARG A 321 6.81 9.53 8.39
CA ARG A 321 5.98 10.66 7.95
C ARG A 321 6.18 11.87 8.87
N ARG A 322 6.56 13.00 8.29
CA ARG A 322 6.72 14.29 8.98
C ARG A 322 5.51 15.18 8.69
N ILE A 323 4.98 15.85 9.70
CA ILE A 323 3.91 16.85 9.55
C ILE A 323 4.33 18.09 10.32
N THR A 324 4.38 19.23 9.64
CA THR A 324 4.66 20.53 10.25
C THR A 324 3.34 21.25 10.52
N VAL A 325 3.11 21.69 11.76
CA VAL A 325 1.89 22.37 12.20
C VAL A 325 2.23 23.68 12.90
N ASN A 326 1.39 24.71 12.76
CA ASN A 326 1.57 25.99 13.46
C ASN A 326 0.30 26.41 14.19
N GLY A 327 0.40 26.74 15.48
CA GLY A 327 -0.74 27.21 16.28
C GLY A 327 -1.40 28.48 15.71
N GLY A 328 -0.67 29.28 14.94
CA GLY A 328 -1.22 30.46 14.27
C GLY A 328 -2.27 30.12 13.21
N ASP A 329 -2.14 28.98 12.54
CA ASP A 329 -3.07 28.53 11.49
C ASP A 329 -4.48 28.26 12.07
N ILE A 330 -4.53 27.88 13.35
CA ILE A 330 -5.77 27.59 14.10
C ILE A 330 -6.22 28.77 14.98
N LYS A 331 -5.60 29.95 14.82
CA LYS A 331 -5.82 31.18 15.60
C LYS A 331 -5.48 31.04 17.09
N ASP A 332 -4.53 30.17 17.41
CA ASP A 332 -3.91 30.01 18.73
C ASP A 332 -2.50 30.63 18.71
N ILE A 333 -1.67 30.35 19.72
CA ILE A 333 -0.31 30.89 19.86
C ILE A 333 0.59 30.35 18.72
N PRO A 334 1.26 31.22 17.94
CA PRO A 334 1.94 30.87 16.68
C PRO A 334 3.30 30.18 16.88
N CYS A 335 3.31 29.06 17.61
CA CYS A 335 4.44 28.14 17.68
C CYS A 335 4.33 27.09 16.57
N GLN A 336 5.45 26.85 15.89
CA GLN A 336 5.58 25.82 14.87
C GLN A 336 6.19 24.54 15.48
N TYR A 337 5.63 23.39 15.13
CA TYR A 337 6.10 22.07 15.57
C TYR A 337 6.24 21.14 14.37
N CYS A 338 7.20 20.20 14.44
CA CYS A 338 7.35 19.12 13.47
C CYS A 338 7.13 17.79 14.19
N ILE A 339 6.07 17.07 13.79
CA ILE A 339 5.65 15.79 14.37
C ILE A 339 6.09 14.68 13.41
N VAL A 340 6.68 13.60 13.94
CA VAL A 340 7.17 12.47 13.12
C VAL A 340 6.49 11.15 13.54
N GLY A 341 6.00 10.39 12.56
CA GLY A 341 5.42 9.06 12.78
C GLY A 341 3.95 9.06 13.19
N LEU A 342 3.19 10.07 12.76
CA LEU A 342 1.73 10.00 12.69
C LEU A 342 1.29 9.18 11.46
N GLU A 343 0.20 8.43 11.63
CA GLU A 343 -0.46 7.74 10.53
C GLU A 343 -1.48 8.66 9.85
N LYS A 344 -1.82 8.36 8.59
CA LYS A 344 -2.66 9.24 7.74
C LYS A 344 -4.06 9.54 8.29
N TYR A 345 -4.56 8.67 9.15
CA TYR A 345 -5.90 8.75 9.76
C TYR A 345 -5.92 9.48 11.12
N GLU A 346 -4.76 9.93 11.61
CA GLU A 346 -4.63 10.54 12.92
C GLU A 346 -4.59 12.06 12.83
N LEU A 347 -5.32 12.70 13.73
CA LEU A 347 -5.34 14.14 13.88
C LEU A 347 -4.18 14.56 14.82
N PRO A 348 -3.30 15.50 14.41
CA PRO A 348 -2.17 15.94 15.22
C PRO A 348 -2.56 16.78 16.44
N ALA A 349 -1.91 16.51 17.57
CA ALA A 349 -1.91 17.38 18.75
C ALA A 349 -0.52 17.47 19.37
N ILE A 350 0.02 18.69 19.51
CA ILE A 350 1.32 18.96 20.15
C ILE A 350 1.38 20.40 20.68
N GLY A 351 1.77 20.60 21.94
CA GLY A 351 1.90 21.92 22.56
C GLY A 351 0.67 22.82 22.31
N THR A 352 0.90 24.00 21.73
CA THR A 352 -0.17 24.97 21.41
C THR A 352 -1.05 24.56 20.23
N TYR A 353 -0.68 23.55 19.44
CA TYR A 353 -1.45 23.07 18.31
C TYR A 353 -2.30 21.84 18.67
N VAL A 354 -3.60 21.92 18.41
CA VAL A 354 -4.51 20.77 18.40
C VAL A 354 -5.36 20.91 17.15
N ASP A 355 -5.35 19.90 16.27
CA ASP A 355 -6.10 19.93 15.01
C ASP A 355 -7.58 20.33 15.26
N PRO A 356 -8.15 21.32 14.54
CA PRO A 356 -9.52 21.80 14.78
C PRO A 356 -10.62 20.75 14.61
N ARG A 357 -10.31 19.59 14.01
CA ARG A 357 -11.20 18.43 13.90
C ARG A 357 -11.24 17.60 15.19
N ILE A 358 -10.33 17.81 16.14
CA ILE A 358 -10.38 17.22 17.48
C ILE A 358 -11.38 18.03 18.32
N ILE A 359 -12.61 17.52 18.42
CA ILE A 359 -13.75 18.24 18.98
C ILE A 359 -14.29 17.48 20.20
N PRO A 360 -14.46 18.13 21.37
CA PRO A 360 -15.08 17.49 22.53
C PRO A 360 -16.50 16.99 22.25
N GLY A 361 -16.84 15.84 22.82
CA GLY A 361 -18.08 15.10 22.61
C GLY A 361 -17.98 13.98 21.57
N PHE A 362 -16.83 13.78 20.94
CA PHE A 362 -16.55 12.64 20.06
C PHE A 362 -15.58 11.65 20.72
N HIS A 363 -15.60 10.39 20.27
CA HIS A 363 -14.69 9.35 20.76
C HIS A 363 -13.39 9.35 19.94
N TYR A 364 -12.26 9.20 20.63
CA TYR A 364 -10.95 9.07 20.00
C TYR A 364 -10.14 7.92 20.62
N ARG A 365 -9.31 7.28 19.80
CA ARG A 365 -8.23 6.38 20.23
C ARG A 365 -6.91 7.14 20.08
N VAL A 366 -6.01 7.01 21.06
CA VAL A 366 -4.86 7.93 21.19
C VAL A 366 -3.55 7.17 21.33
N ARG A 367 -2.49 7.67 20.68
CA ARG A 367 -1.11 7.20 20.89
C ARG A 367 -0.11 8.35 20.71
N PRO A 368 1.10 8.27 21.29
CA PRO A 368 2.20 9.14 20.91
C PRO A 368 2.67 8.85 19.48
N ALA A 369 3.14 9.88 18.78
CA ALA A 369 3.67 9.74 17.43
C ALA A 369 4.90 8.81 17.41
N GLY A 370 5.11 8.06 16.33
CA GLY A 370 6.15 7.02 16.23
C GLY A 370 5.97 5.78 17.13
N SER A 371 5.19 5.86 18.22
CA SER A 371 4.92 4.73 19.13
C SER A 371 3.75 3.87 18.67
N ARG A 372 3.90 2.53 18.67
CA ARG A 372 2.78 1.59 18.47
C ARG A 372 1.94 1.36 19.74
N ARG A 373 2.38 1.86 20.90
CA ARG A 373 1.66 1.70 22.17
C ARG A 373 0.67 2.85 22.32
N HIS A 374 -0.60 2.51 22.41
CA HIS A 374 -1.67 3.46 22.63
C HIS A 374 -1.77 3.85 24.11
N LEU A 375 -2.21 5.07 24.38
CA LEU A 375 -2.63 5.50 25.70
C LEU A 375 -3.95 4.81 26.08
N PHE A 376 -4.27 4.80 27.38
CA PHE A 376 -5.53 4.23 27.92
C PHE A 376 -5.82 2.79 27.46
N GLU A 377 -4.76 1.97 27.35
CA GLU A 377 -4.79 0.58 26.86
C GLU A 377 -5.31 0.42 25.42
N GLY A 378 -5.36 1.50 24.63
CA GLY A 378 -5.93 1.50 23.28
C GLY A 378 -7.46 1.58 23.24
N ARG A 379 -8.11 1.87 24.36
CA ARG A 379 -9.55 2.13 24.41
C ARG A 379 -9.90 3.41 23.64
N SER A 380 -11.06 3.38 22.96
CA SER A 380 -11.66 4.58 22.36
C SER A 380 -12.44 5.33 23.45
N LEU A 381 -11.99 6.52 23.86
CA LEU A 381 -12.62 7.28 24.95
C LEU A 381 -13.30 8.54 24.45
N LEU A 382 -14.40 8.94 25.11
CA LEU A 382 -15.10 10.19 24.83
C LEU A 382 -14.26 11.39 25.30
N LEU A 383 -13.87 12.27 24.38
CA LEU A 383 -13.19 13.52 24.72
C LEU A 383 -14.16 14.49 25.39
N GLN A 384 -13.88 14.93 26.62
CA GLN A 384 -14.74 15.84 27.38
C GLN A 384 -14.35 17.31 27.22
N SER A 385 -13.04 17.61 27.22
CA SER A 385 -12.53 18.98 27.13
C SER A 385 -11.09 19.05 26.63
N ILE A 386 -10.76 20.20 26.06
CA ILE A 386 -9.39 20.61 25.70
C ILE A 386 -9.12 21.90 26.48
N GLY A 387 -8.08 21.89 27.31
CA GLY A 387 -7.66 23.04 28.11
C GLY A 387 -7.08 24.18 27.26
N MET A 388 -7.16 25.40 27.79
CA MET A 388 -6.53 26.58 27.21
C MET A 388 -5.06 26.70 27.65
N GLY A 389 -4.24 27.45 26.92
CA GLY A 389 -2.83 27.70 27.24
C GLY A 389 -1.82 26.99 26.33
N TYR A 390 -0.57 26.97 26.78
CA TYR A 390 0.59 26.45 26.03
C TYR A 390 0.60 24.93 25.95
N GLY A 391 0.66 24.24 27.09
CA GLY A 391 0.27 22.85 27.21
C GLY A 391 -1.24 22.77 27.38
N LYS A 392 -1.95 22.11 26.46
CA LYS A 392 -3.40 21.95 26.52
C LYS A 392 -3.74 20.62 27.20
N ARG A 393 -4.45 20.69 28.33
CA ARG A 393 -4.94 19.48 29.03
C ARG A 393 -6.08 18.84 28.24
N ILE A 394 -5.83 17.69 27.63
CA ILE A 394 -6.81 16.93 26.86
C ILE A 394 -7.41 15.89 27.82
N THR A 395 -8.71 16.03 28.11
CA THR A 395 -9.39 15.26 29.17
C THR A 395 -10.51 14.40 28.58
N PHE A 396 -10.49 13.11 28.86
CA PHE A 396 -11.49 12.13 28.43
C PHE A 396 -12.38 11.70 29.59
N LYS A 397 -13.54 11.13 29.26
CA LYS A 397 -14.49 10.56 30.23
C LYS A 397 -13.75 9.53 31.12
N PRO A 398 -13.69 9.77 32.44
CA PRO A 398 -13.02 8.85 33.35
C PRO A 398 -13.92 7.64 33.65
N ASP A 399 -13.31 6.51 34.00
CA ASP A 399 -14.06 5.33 34.45
C ASP A 399 -14.67 5.54 35.85
N THR A 400 -14.06 6.40 36.68
CA THR A 400 -14.61 6.85 37.97
C THR A 400 -14.48 8.36 38.14
N LEU A 401 -15.46 9.01 38.79
CA LEU A 401 -15.42 10.45 39.04
C LEU A 401 -14.40 10.84 40.13
N ASN A 402 -14.01 9.90 40.99
CA ASN A 402 -13.15 10.16 42.16
C ASN A 402 -11.66 10.11 41.82
N ALA A 403 -11.28 9.39 40.76
CA ALA A 403 -9.89 9.27 40.28
C ALA A 403 -9.86 9.40 38.74
N PRO A 404 -9.95 10.64 38.19
CA PRO A 404 -9.96 10.86 36.75
C PRO A 404 -8.54 10.79 36.17
N GLU A 405 -8.09 9.58 35.82
CA GLU A 405 -6.77 9.32 35.23
C GLU A 405 -6.75 9.48 33.69
N ASN A 406 -7.92 9.57 33.05
CA ASN A 406 -8.04 9.62 31.59
C ASN A 406 -7.75 11.02 31.00
N TYR A 407 -6.55 11.58 31.24
CA TYR A 407 -6.09 12.83 30.64
C TYR A 407 -4.58 12.83 30.34
N PHE A 408 -4.15 13.73 29.45
CA PHE A 408 -2.74 14.09 29.24
C PHE A 408 -2.63 15.58 28.88
N TRP A 409 -1.40 16.10 28.76
CA TRP A 409 -1.15 17.42 28.19
C TRP A 409 -0.55 17.27 26.80
N SER A 410 -0.87 18.18 25.88
CA SER A 410 -0.37 18.16 24.48
C SER A 410 1.16 18.27 24.37
N ASP A 411 1.86 18.62 25.44
CA ASP A 411 3.32 18.68 25.57
C ASP A 411 3.92 17.55 26.44
N SER A 412 3.10 16.64 26.98
CA SER A 412 3.58 15.46 27.74
C SER A 412 4.39 14.49 26.88
N HIS A 413 4.29 14.61 25.56
CA HIS A 413 4.98 13.81 24.56
C HIS A 413 5.68 14.76 23.57
N PRO A 414 7.01 14.95 23.67
CA PRO A 414 7.74 15.85 22.77
C PRO A 414 7.68 15.43 21.30
N GLU A 415 7.45 14.14 21.04
CA GLU A 415 7.18 13.58 19.71
C GLU A 415 5.81 13.97 19.13
N GLY A 416 4.88 14.48 19.96
CA GLY A 416 3.49 14.77 19.61
C GLY A 416 2.53 13.58 19.76
N ILE A 417 1.23 13.86 19.64
CA ILE A 417 0.14 12.88 19.81
C ILE A 417 -0.67 12.72 18.52
N GLY A 418 -1.01 11.47 18.21
CA GLY A 418 -1.99 11.09 17.19
C GLY A 418 -3.34 10.76 17.80
N MET A 419 -4.39 11.43 17.31
CA MET A 419 -5.78 11.24 17.71
C MET A 419 -6.58 10.61 16.57
N GLU A 420 -6.88 9.32 16.66
CA GLU A 420 -7.75 8.62 15.70
C GLU A 420 -9.23 8.82 16.08
N PRO A 421 -10.09 9.37 15.21
CA PRO A 421 -11.53 9.48 15.46
C PRO A 421 -12.22 8.11 15.40
N ARG A 422 -13.13 7.82 16.33
CA ARG A 422 -13.82 6.51 16.41
C ARG A 422 -15.33 6.69 16.45
N ALA A 423 -16.00 6.26 15.37
CA ALA A 423 -17.45 6.26 15.24
C ALA A 423 -18.09 4.94 15.70
N ILE A 424 -17.43 3.81 15.43
CA ILE A 424 -17.93 2.46 15.69
C ILE A 424 -17.04 1.72 16.69
N GLN A 425 -17.67 0.97 17.60
CA GLN A 425 -17.02 0.15 18.63
C GLN A 425 -17.57 -1.29 18.58
N PRO A 426 -16.81 -2.30 19.05
CA PRO A 426 -17.32 -3.66 19.22
C PRO A 426 -18.58 -3.70 20.10
N GLY A 427 -19.52 -4.59 19.79
CA GLY A 427 -20.78 -4.74 20.51
C GLY A 427 -21.92 -3.81 20.05
N MET A 428 -21.64 -2.76 19.27
CA MET A 428 -22.69 -1.91 18.68
C MET A 428 -23.61 -2.71 17.75
N LYS A 429 -24.91 -2.44 17.82
CA LYS A 429 -25.96 -3.13 17.05
C LYS A 429 -26.65 -2.16 16.09
N PHE A 430 -27.15 -2.69 14.98
CA PHE A 430 -27.75 -1.92 13.89
C PHE A 430 -28.94 -2.65 13.30
N THR A 431 -29.96 -1.91 12.85
CA THR A 431 -30.93 -2.39 11.87
C THR A 431 -30.47 -2.01 10.47
N ILE A 432 -30.59 -2.95 9.53
CA ILE A 432 -30.21 -2.77 8.13
C ILE A 432 -31.46 -2.45 7.34
N THR A 433 -31.44 -1.33 6.61
CA THR A 433 -32.50 -0.93 5.69
C THR A 433 -31.96 -0.79 4.26
N GLY A 434 -32.82 -1.01 3.27
CA GLY A 434 -32.52 -0.78 1.87
C GLY A 434 -33.82 -0.52 1.10
N ASN A 435 -33.81 0.44 0.17
CA ASN A 435 -34.99 0.91 -0.57
C ASN A 435 -36.22 1.23 0.32
N GLY A 436 -35.99 1.67 1.57
CA GLY A 436 -37.03 1.98 2.55
C GLY A 436 -37.59 0.78 3.34
N GLY A 437 -37.21 -0.45 3.03
CA GLY A 437 -37.59 -1.66 3.77
C GLY A 437 -36.57 -2.06 4.83
N LEU A 438 -37.03 -2.72 5.90
CA LEU A 438 -36.16 -3.42 6.87
C LEU A 438 -35.66 -4.73 6.24
N LEU A 439 -34.35 -4.89 6.13
CA LEU A 439 -33.69 -6.05 5.53
C LEU A 439 -33.05 -6.99 6.56
N GLY A 440 -32.76 -6.50 7.78
CA GLY A 440 -32.17 -7.34 8.82
C GLY A 440 -31.49 -6.56 9.95
N GLU A 441 -30.52 -7.22 10.58
CA GLU A 441 -29.77 -6.71 11.73
C GLU A 441 -28.27 -6.96 11.57
N ALA A 442 -27.44 -6.11 12.16
CA ALA A 442 -26.01 -6.34 12.32
C ALA A 442 -25.55 -6.09 13.75
N SER A 443 -24.50 -6.79 14.17
CA SER A 443 -23.75 -6.48 15.39
C SER A 443 -22.26 -6.50 15.11
N VAL A 444 -21.54 -5.49 15.61
CA VAL A 444 -20.11 -5.32 15.35
C VAL A 444 -19.33 -6.31 16.21
N PHE A 445 -18.67 -7.25 15.55
CA PHE A 445 -17.79 -8.22 16.21
C PHE A 445 -16.41 -7.60 16.48
N ARG A 446 -15.83 -6.90 15.48
CA ARG A 446 -14.51 -6.26 15.59
C ARG A 446 -14.43 -4.96 14.81
N ALA A 447 -13.71 -4.00 15.37
CA ALA A 447 -13.40 -2.70 14.77
C ALA A 447 -11.88 -2.45 14.81
N ASP A 448 -11.09 -3.46 14.42
CA ASP A 448 -9.64 -3.48 14.60
C ASP A 448 -8.92 -2.46 13.70
N LEU A 449 -9.46 -2.24 12.49
CA LEU A 449 -8.90 -1.34 11.49
C LEU A 449 -9.07 0.14 11.89
N PRO A 450 -8.21 1.04 11.38
CA PRO A 450 -8.35 2.47 11.59
C PRO A 450 -9.67 3.02 11.03
N GLN A 451 -10.23 4.02 11.70
CA GLN A 451 -11.37 4.79 11.22
C GLN A 451 -10.90 6.18 10.79
N VAL A 452 -11.35 6.65 9.63
CA VAL A 452 -10.75 7.80 8.93
C VAL A 452 -11.78 8.90 8.75
N GLU A 453 -11.54 10.09 9.28
CA GLU A 453 -12.44 11.24 9.03
C GLU A 453 -12.30 11.73 7.59
N GLU A 454 -13.39 11.67 6.82
CA GLU A 454 -13.49 12.20 5.47
C GLU A 454 -13.75 13.72 5.50
N LYS A 455 -14.66 14.17 6.38
CA LYS A 455 -15.00 15.59 6.58
C LYS A 455 -15.71 15.85 7.91
N THR A 456 -15.60 17.09 8.38
CA THR A 456 -16.44 17.67 9.45
C THR A 456 -17.29 18.81 8.87
N GLU A 457 -18.59 18.81 9.15
CA GLU A 457 -19.53 19.87 8.78
C GLU A 457 -20.17 20.52 10.02
N TYR A 458 -20.43 21.82 9.92
CA TYR A 458 -21.06 22.61 10.98
C TYR A 458 -22.44 23.09 10.51
N VAL A 459 -23.47 22.38 10.94
CA VAL A 459 -24.86 22.52 10.45
C VAL A 459 -25.66 23.45 11.37
N GLU A 460 -26.28 24.49 10.82
CA GLU A 460 -27.23 25.32 11.58
C GLU A 460 -28.48 24.52 11.96
N VAL A 461 -28.92 24.60 13.22
CA VAL A 461 -30.10 23.88 13.70
C VAL A 461 -31.24 24.87 13.95
N PRO A 462 -32.36 24.80 13.19
CA PRO A 462 -33.48 25.70 13.37
C PRO A 462 -33.97 25.77 14.82
N GLY A 463 -34.09 26.98 15.36
CA GLY A 463 -34.56 27.22 16.72
C GLY A 463 -33.55 26.94 17.84
N LYS A 464 -32.30 26.57 17.55
CA LYS A 464 -31.23 26.42 18.56
C LYS A 464 -30.14 27.46 18.38
N ARG A 465 -29.53 27.88 19.50
CA ARG A 465 -28.35 28.75 19.51
C ARG A 465 -27.08 27.90 19.33
N GLY A 466 -26.46 27.99 18.17
CA GLY A 466 -25.21 27.29 17.83
C GLY A 466 -25.41 26.16 16.82
N LYS A 467 -24.30 25.71 16.24
CA LYS A 467 -24.28 24.70 15.17
C LYS A 467 -24.16 23.28 15.71
N ALA A 468 -24.84 22.33 15.08
CA ALA A 468 -24.51 20.92 15.21
C ALA A 468 -23.17 20.64 14.51
N VAL A 469 -22.44 19.65 15.00
CA VAL A 469 -21.21 19.15 14.36
C VAL A 469 -21.48 17.77 13.81
N GLU A 470 -21.31 17.57 12.51
CA GLU A 470 -21.40 16.26 11.86
C GLU A 470 -20.01 15.82 11.39
N LYS A 471 -19.61 14.61 11.77
CA LYS A 471 -18.40 13.95 11.28
C LYS A 471 -18.78 12.79 10.38
N TYR A 472 -18.17 12.77 9.20
CA TYR A 472 -18.25 11.68 8.24
C TYR A 472 -16.97 10.87 8.39
N ILE A 473 -17.08 9.65 8.90
CA ILE A 473 -15.95 8.79 9.25
C ILE A 473 -16.07 7.49 8.46
N HIS A 474 -15.09 7.24 7.59
CA HIS A 474 -14.95 5.97 6.91
C HIS A 474 -14.63 4.86 7.92
N VAL A 475 -15.33 3.73 7.79
CA VAL A 475 -15.22 2.57 8.67
C VAL A 475 -15.05 1.29 7.85
N ASP A 476 -14.20 0.38 8.32
CA ASP A 476 -14.14 -1.02 7.88
C ASP A 476 -14.17 -1.89 9.15
N VAL A 477 -15.26 -2.64 9.33
CA VAL A 477 -15.56 -3.40 10.55
C VAL A 477 -16.00 -4.81 10.21
N THR A 478 -15.69 -5.78 11.08
CA THR A 478 -16.24 -7.13 10.97
C THR A 478 -17.54 -7.21 11.75
N CYS A 479 -18.64 -7.59 11.11
CA CYS A 479 -19.96 -7.70 11.72
C CYS A 479 -20.53 -9.11 11.60
N HIS A 480 -21.30 -9.53 12.62
CA HIS A 480 -22.30 -10.58 12.48
C HIS A 480 -23.56 -9.95 11.89
N VAL A 481 -23.93 -10.39 10.69
CA VAL A 481 -25.06 -9.86 9.91
C VAL A 481 -26.13 -10.94 9.77
N LYS A 482 -27.38 -10.58 10.04
CA LYS A 482 -28.58 -11.39 9.78
C LYS A 482 -29.40 -10.64 8.75
N LEU A 483 -29.76 -11.30 7.65
CA LEU A 483 -30.66 -10.76 6.63
C LEU A 483 -31.91 -11.64 6.53
N ALA A 484 -33.05 -11.00 6.28
CA ALA A 484 -34.29 -11.71 5.99
C ALA A 484 -34.28 -12.19 4.54
N THR A 485 -34.04 -13.48 4.32
CA THR A 485 -34.02 -14.07 2.97
C THR A 485 -35.44 -14.22 2.42
N THR A 486 -35.76 -13.53 1.33
CA THR A 486 -37.09 -13.55 0.69
C THR A 486 -37.31 -14.84 -0.12
N GLY A 487 -37.42 -15.99 0.55
CA GLY A 487 -37.68 -17.29 -0.06
C GLY A 487 -38.37 -18.22 0.93
N GLY A 488 -39.61 -18.63 0.64
CA GLY A 488 -40.46 -19.33 1.60
C GLY A 488 -39.98 -20.74 1.95
N GLY A 489 -39.59 -20.94 3.21
CA GLY A 489 -39.29 -22.24 3.81
C GLY A 489 -38.45 -22.08 5.07
N SER A 490 -39.06 -22.27 6.25
CA SER A 490 -38.45 -22.24 7.61
C SER A 490 -37.21 -21.32 7.76
N ALA A 491 -37.46 -20.05 8.07
CA ALA A 491 -36.42 -19.01 8.14
C ALA A 491 -35.44 -19.19 9.32
N ASP A 492 -34.45 -20.07 9.15
CA ASP A 492 -33.22 -19.99 9.93
C ASP A 492 -32.47 -18.72 9.53
N LEU A 493 -32.43 -17.74 10.45
CA LEU A 493 -31.73 -16.47 10.30
C LEU A 493 -30.20 -16.70 10.40
N GLU A 494 -29.62 -17.22 9.33
CA GLU A 494 -28.19 -17.56 9.27
C GLU A 494 -27.31 -16.32 9.52
N VAL A 495 -26.52 -16.39 10.60
CA VAL A 495 -25.64 -15.30 11.03
C VAL A 495 -24.34 -15.35 10.23
N HIS A 496 -24.22 -14.42 9.29
CA HIS A 496 -23.05 -14.32 8.43
C HIS A 496 -22.00 -13.40 9.07
N LEU A 497 -20.78 -13.90 9.31
CA LEU A 497 -19.65 -13.07 9.70
C LEU A 497 -19.00 -12.47 8.44
N MET A 498 -19.09 -11.16 8.26
CA MET A 498 -18.57 -10.48 7.06
C MET A 498 -17.89 -9.15 7.39
N LYS A 499 -17.03 -8.65 6.49
CA LYS A 499 -16.58 -7.26 6.54
C LYS A 499 -17.66 -6.34 5.97
N VAL A 500 -17.78 -5.18 6.60
CA VAL A 500 -18.73 -4.12 6.30
C VAL A 500 -17.91 -2.82 6.23
N SER A 501 -17.79 -2.26 5.04
CA SER A 501 -17.15 -0.96 4.81
C SER A 501 -18.21 0.09 4.49
N GLY A 502 -18.05 1.34 4.95
CA GLY A 502 -19.00 2.41 4.67
C GLY A 502 -18.63 3.72 5.36
N VAL A 503 -19.54 4.71 5.33
CA VAL A 503 -19.33 6.02 5.96
C VAL A 503 -20.31 6.21 7.11
N ALA A 504 -19.77 6.32 8.32
CA ALA A 504 -20.51 6.58 9.56
C ALA A 504 -20.72 8.08 9.75
N VAL A 505 -21.97 8.51 9.99
CA VAL A 505 -22.31 9.90 10.32
C VAL A 505 -22.48 10.02 11.83
N VAL A 506 -21.57 10.72 12.49
CA VAL A 506 -21.63 10.99 13.94
C VAL A 506 -22.00 12.46 14.15
N ARG A 507 -23.11 12.73 14.84
CA ARG A 507 -23.67 14.08 15.01
C ARG A 507 -23.69 14.50 16.47
N LYS A 508 -23.12 15.67 16.77
CA LYS A 508 -23.24 16.36 18.06
C LYS A 508 -24.21 17.52 17.94
N GLU A 509 -25.31 17.47 18.68
CA GLU A 509 -26.30 18.55 18.73
C GLU A 509 -25.82 19.74 19.59
N PRO A 510 -26.28 20.98 19.33
CA PRO A 510 -25.99 22.14 20.16
C PRO A 510 -26.38 21.89 21.63
N GLY A 511 -25.46 22.18 22.55
CA GLY A 511 -25.64 22.00 23.99
C GLY A 511 -25.57 20.55 24.49
N GLN A 512 -25.43 19.54 23.63
CA GLN A 512 -25.20 18.17 24.07
C GLN A 512 -23.73 17.93 24.41
N ALA A 513 -23.48 17.13 25.45
CA ALA A 513 -22.12 16.77 25.87
C ALA A 513 -21.47 15.73 24.93
N GLU A 514 -22.28 14.83 24.37
CA GLU A 514 -21.85 13.64 23.63
C GLU A 514 -22.52 13.57 22.25
N ALA A 515 -21.74 13.19 21.24
CA ALA A 515 -22.19 12.97 19.87
C ALA A 515 -22.78 11.57 19.70
N LYS A 516 -23.78 11.42 18.84
CA LYS A 516 -24.43 10.14 18.56
C LYS A 516 -24.14 9.68 17.14
N LEU A 517 -23.91 8.38 16.96
CA LEU A 517 -23.95 7.77 15.63
C LEU A 517 -25.39 7.87 15.10
N MET A 518 -25.57 8.37 13.88
CA MET A 518 -26.88 8.57 13.27
C MET A 518 -27.23 7.46 12.27
N LYS A 519 -26.24 7.07 11.45
CA LYS A 519 -26.31 5.98 10.47
C LYS A 519 -24.91 5.66 9.93
N VAL A 520 -24.77 4.49 9.31
CA VAL A 520 -23.70 4.17 8.36
C VAL A 520 -24.33 4.00 6.98
N PHE A 521 -23.82 4.68 5.96
CA PHE A 521 -24.33 4.64 4.59
C PHE A 521 -23.20 4.32 3.59
N ASN A 522 -23.51 4.20 2.30
CA ASN A 522 -22.58 3.71 1.27
C ASN A 522 -21.96 2.36 1.64
N VAL A 523 -22.77 1.45 2.19
CA VAL A 523 -22.27 0.22 2.79
C VAL A 523 -21.95 -0.86 1.75
N GLY A 524 -20.69 -1.28 1.68
CA GLY A 524 -20.22 -2.43 0.91
C GLY A 524 -19.98 -3.65 1.80
N LEU A 525 -20.32 -4.84 1.28
CA LEU A 525 -20.16 -6.12 1.97
C LEU A 525 -19.13 -7.02 1.25
N ASP A 526 -18.28 -7.73 1.99
CA ASP A 526 -17.20 -8.57 1.44
C ASP A 526 -17.66 -10.02 1.12
N SER A 527 -18.88 -10.19 0.59
CA SER A 527 -19.50 -11.52 0.36
C SER A 527 -20.35 -11.59 -0.91
N GLN A 528 -20.76 -12.79 -1.33
CA GLN A 528 -21.65 -12.99 -2.49
C GLN A 528 -22.99 -12.25 -2.35
N LEU A 529 -23.44 -11.93 -1.14
CA LEU A 529 -24.63 -11.10 -0.89
C LEU A 529 -24.48 -9.69 -1.49
N ASN A 530 -23.25 -9.17 -1.60
CA ASN A 530 -22.98 -7.89 -2.26
C ASN A 530 -23.34 -7.92 -3.75
N LEU A 531 -23.22 -9.08 -4.42
CA LEU A 531 -23.65 -9.22 -5.81
C LEU A 531 -25.18 -9.08 -5.93
N LEU A 532 -25.95 -9.62 -4.97
CA LEU A 532 -27.41 -9.49 -4.96
C LEU A 532 -27.82 -8.01 -4.87
N PHE A 533 -27.24 -7.25 -3.94
CA PHE A 533 -27.56 -5.83 -3.76
C PHE A 533 -26.98 -4.91 -4.85
N ALA A 534 -25.82 -5.25 -5.41
CA ALA A 534 -25.24 -4.54 -6.54
C ALA A 534 -26.05 -4.73 -7.84
N HIS A 535 -26.57 -5.93 -8.09
CA HIS A 535 -27.49 -6.17 -9.22
C HIS A 535 -28.84 -5.47 -9.04
N SER A 536 -29.33 -5.29 -7.81
CA SER A 536 -30.59 -4.60 -7.52
C SER A 536 -30.44 -3.10 -7.21
N GLN A 537 -29.26 -2.50 -7.42
CA GLN A 537 -28.93 -1.10 -7.11
C GLN A 537 -29.41 -0.62 -5.72
N THR A 538 -29.40 -1.52 -4.74
CA THR A 538 -30.05 -1.28 -3.44
C THR A 538 -29.06 -0.67 -2.46
N GLU A 539 -29.21 0.61 -2.16
CA GLU A 539 -28.37 1.30 -1.18
C GLU A 539 -28.69 0.84 0.24
N LEU A 540 -27.71 0.17 0.87
CA LEU A 540 -27.81 -0.28 2.25
C LEU A 540 -27.46 0.85 3.23
N THR A 541 -28.34 1.06 4.22
CA THR A 541 -28.10 1.96 5.35
C THR A 541 -28.24 1.18 6.66
N PHE A 542 -27.28 1.35 7.57
CA PHE A 542 -27.28 0.73 8.89
C PHE A 542 -27.64 1.81 9.92
N HIS A 543 -28.75 1.63 10.62
CA HIS A 543 -29.21 2.55 11.67
C HIS A 543 -28.85 1.97 13.04
N PRO A 544 -28.13 2.69 13.91
CA PRO A 544 -27.72 2.18 15.21
C PRO A 544 -28.96 1.94 16.09
N LEU A 545 -28.95 0.80 16.77
CA LEU A 545 -29.87 0.51 17.86
C LEU A 545 -29.36 1.15 19.17
N PRO A 546 -30.26 1.57 20.06
CA PRO A 546 -29.91 2.19 21.35
C PRO A 546 -29.26 1.21 22.33
#